data_AF-A0A4R4RXZ2-F1
#
_entry.id   AF-A0A4R4RXZ2-F1
#
_cell.length_a   1.000
_cell.length_b   1.000
_cell.length_c   1.000
_cell.angle_alpha   90.00
_cell.angle_beta   90.00
_cell.angle_gamma   90.00
#
_symmetry.space_group_name_H-M   'P 1'
#
loop_
_entity.id
_entity.type
_entity.pdbx_description
1 polymer ?
#
loop_
_entity_poly.entity_id
_entity_poly.type
_entity_poly.pdbx_seq_one_letter_code
_entity_poly.pdbx_strand_id
1 'polypeptide(L)'
;MTMLDGRRVYTRAELMEVHGLGRSTLEKWFRERASNGHPEPAGTVGSQLAWDAGAWDRWYAARGSGDVPPGLVTRDQLAARHDVSRHRLKQLWADRAANGHPDAAHRSGKALYWDEAAWVAWYTAYEERPPEEDPDDLITLADAARILGLAQTSVTVYPKRPPAGWPDPARVEPLGGGRVRRLYRRRDILAYASSRTR
;
A
#
# COMPACT_ATOMS: atom_id res chain seq x y z
N MET A 1 3.30 -15.18 31.59
CA MET A 1 2.28 -14.47 32.39
C MET A 1 2.77 -14.43 33.83
N THR A 2 3.44 -13.34 34.16
CA THR A 2 4.02 -13.11 35.48
C THR A 2 3.03 -12.42 36.42
N MET A 3 3.06 -12.83 37.69
CA MET A 3 2.25 -12.25 38.76
C MET A 3 3.16 -11.70 39.87
N LEU A 4 2.78 -10.55 40.42
CA LEU A 4 3.42 -9.94 41.59
C LEU A 4 2.30 -9.43 42.52
N ASP A 5 2.29 -9.88 43.77
CA ASP A 5 1.28 -9.51 44.78
C ASP A 5 -0.17 -9.62 44.26
N GLY A 6 -0.48 -10.71 43.56
CA GLY A 6 -1.81 -10.98 42.99
C GLY A 6 -2.18 -10.13 41.76
N ARG A 7 -1.29 -9.26 41.28
CA ARG A 7 -1.48 -8.44 40.07
C ARG A 7 -0.66 -8.97 38.91
N ARG A 8 -1.21 -8.85 37.70
CA ARG A 8 -0.50 -9.18 36.46
C ARG A 8 0.56 -8.11 36.22
N VAL A 9 1.80 -8.56 36.01
CA VAL A 9 2.92 -7.67 35.71
C VAL A 9 3.63 -8.13 34.44
N TYR A 10 4.34 -7.19 33.81
CA TYR A 10 5.30 -7.49 32.77
C TYR A 10 6.71 -7.28 33.28
N THR A 11 7.56 -8.29 33.07
CA THR A 11 9.02 -8.09 33.06
C THR A 11 9.45 -7.43 31.76
N ARG A 12 10.67 -6.88 31.71
CA ARG A 12 11.21 -6.32 30.46
C ARG A 12 11.29 -7.38 29.35
N ALA A 13 11.57 -8.64 29.69
CA ALA A 13 11.58 -9.74 28.73
C ALA A 13 10.18 -10.00 28.15
N GLU A 14 9.14 -10.03 29.00
CA GLU A 14 7.77 -10.18 28.53
C GLU A 14 7.31 -8.98 27.69
N LEU A 15 7.74 -7.74 28.00
CA LEU A 15 7.43 -6.59 27.15
C LEU A 15 8.05 -6.72 25.75
N MET A 16 9.25 -7.30 25.65
CA MET A 16 9.90 -7.57 24.37
C MET A 16 9.13 -8.63 23.58
N GLU A 17 8.69 -9.70 24.25
CA GLU A 17 7.95 -10.80 23.64
C GLU A 17 6.53 -10.39 23.21
N VAL A 18 5.77 -9.76 24.09
CA VAL A 18 4.36 -9.41 23.89
C VAL A 18 4.20 -8.26 22.90
N HIS A 19 5.06 -7.24 22.98
CA HIS A 19 4.92 -6.03 22.15
C HIS A 19 5.96 -5.94 21.02
N GLY A 20 6.84 -6.93 20.88
CA GLY A 20 7.89 -6.93 19.86
C GLY A 20 8.90 -5.79 20.03
N LEU A 21 9.04 -5.24 21.23
CA LEU A 21 9.86 -4.07 21.49
C LEU A 21 11.33 -4.43 21.68
N GLY A 22 12.23 -3.60 21.16
CA GLY A 22 13.66 -3.73 21.41
C GLY A 22 14.05 -3.33 22.83
N ARG A 23 15.02 -4.03 23.42
CA ARG A 23 15.54 -3.74 24.77
C ARG A 23 16.01 -2.28 24.92
N SER A 24 16.75 -1.78 23.93
CA SER A 24 17.26 -0.39 23.92
C SER A 24 16.15 0.65 23.92
N THR A 25 15.02 0.37 23.25
CA THR A 25 13.83 1.22 23.26
C THR A 25 13.21 1.27 24.66
N LEU A 26 13.03 0.11 25.28
CA LEU A 26 12.48 0.01 26.64
C LEU A 26 13.39 0.67 27.68
N GLU A 27 14.72 0.53 27.54
CA GLU A 27 15.70 1.21 28.41
C GLU A 27 15.66 2.72 28.24
N LYS A 28 15.61 3.20 27.00
CA LYS A 28 15.47 4.63 26.71
C LYS A 28 14.21 5.21 27.36
N TRP A 29 13.05 4.56 27.16
CA TRP A 29 11.79 5.06 27.73
C TRP A 29 11.81 5.07 29.26
N PHE A 30 12.40 4.06 29.88
CA PHE A 30 12.55 4.03 31.33
C PHE A 30 13.52 5.10 31.87
N ARG A 31 14.62 5.37 31.14
CA ARG A 31 15.55 6.45 31.49
C ARG A 31 14.88 7.83 31.39
N GLU A 32 14.02 8.01 30.39
CA GLU A 32 13.27 9.25 30.12
C GLU A 32 11.92 9.30 30.85
N ARG A 33 11.68 8.42 31.84
CA ARG A 33 10.36 8.27 32.48
C ARG A 33 9.79 9.56 33.08
N ALA A 34 10.66 10.42 33.60
CA ALA A 34 10.27 11.72 34.16
C ALA A 34 9.61 12.65 33.13
N SER A 35 9.97 12.53 31.85
CA SER A 35 9.44 13.40 30.78
C SER A 35 8.40 12.72 29.88
N ASN A 36 8.32 11.38 29.90
CA ASN A 36 7.41 10.64 29.03
C ASN A 36 6.26 9.94 29.78
N GLY A 37 6.19 10.09 31.10
CA GLY A 37 5.14 9.52 31.95
C GLY A 37 5.17 7.99 32.03
N HIS A 38 6.29 7.35 31.68
CA HIS A 38 6.43 5.89 31.77
C HIS A 38 6.14 5.43 33.20
N PRO A 39 5.32 4.38 33.38
CA PRO A 39 4.91 3.93 34.70
C PRO A 39 6.13 3.51 35.54
N GLU A 40 6.07 3.82 36.84
CA GLU A 40 7.06 3.34 37.79
C GLU A 40 6.96 1.80 37.95
N PRO A 41 8.06 1.12 38.27
CA PRO A 41 8.04 -0.31 38.53
C PRO A 41 7.11 -0.64 39.69
N ALA A 42 6.29 -1.68 39.54
CA ALA A 42 5.45 -2.22 40.61
C ALA A 42 6.28 -3.02 41.64
N GLY A 43 7.48 -3.44 41.25
CA GLY A 43 8.44 -4.14 42.11
C GLY A 43 9.43 -4.95 41.28
N THR A 44 9.90 -6.06 41.84
CA THR A 44 10.84 -6.98 41.18
C THR A 44 10.29 -8.40 41.18
N VAL A 45 10.42 -9.10 40.04
CA VAL A 45 10.21 -10.54 39.95
C VAL A 45 11.57 -11.18 39.74
N GLY A 46 12.05 -11.89 40.76
CA GLY A 46 13.46 -12.29 40.84
C GLY A 46 14.36 -11.05 40.88
N SER A 47 15.33 -10.96 39.95
CA SER A 47 16.22 -9.81 39.80
C SER A 47 15.74 -8.77 38.78
N GLN A 48 14.59 -8.99 38.15
CA GLN A 48 14.08 -8.13 37.08
C GLN A 48 13.02 -7.17 37.60
N LEU A 49 13.11 -5.89 37.21
CA LEU A 49 12.02 -4.94 37.41
C LEU A 49 10.76 -5.43 36.68
N ALA A 50 9.63 -5.25 37.35
CA ALA A 50 8.32 -5.61 36.83
C ALA A 50 7.38 -4.40 36.90
N TRP A 51 6.56 -4.22 35.87
CA TRP A 51 5.57 -3.14 35.76
C TRP A 51 4.16 -3.72 35.83
N ASP A 52 3.24 -3.01 36.47
CA ASP A 52 1.82 -3.36 36.42
C ASP A 52 1.36 -3.40 34.96
N ALA A 53 0.80 -4.54 34.55
CA ALA A 53 0.47 -4.77 33.15
C ALA A 53 -0.60 -3.78 32.65
N GLY A 54 -1.62 -3.49 33.46
CA GLY A 54 -2.68 -2.58 33.06
C GLY A 54 -2.22 -1.13 32.97
N ALA A 55 -1.39 -0.67 33.91
CA ALA A 55 -0.79 0.67 33.85
C ALA A 55 0.15 0.82 32.65
N TRP A 56 0.96 -0.21 32.38
CA TRP A 56 1.85 -0.22 31.23
C TRP A 56 1.09 -0.23 29.90
N ASP A 57 0.08 -1.08 29.75
CA ASP A 57 -0.75 -1.17 28.54
C ASP A 57 -1.47 0.16 28.27
N ARG A 58 -2.04 0.80 29.31
CA ARG A 58 -2.67 2.13 29.17
C ARG A 58 -1.68 3.20 28.75
N TRP A 59 -0.51 3.24 29.39
CA TRP A 59 0.54 4.20 29.03
C TRP A 59 1.06 3.97 27.61
N TYR A 60 1.29 2.73 27.22
CA TYR A 60 1.80 2.36 25.90
C TYR A 60 0.79 2.70 24.80
N ALA A 61 -0.50 2.42 25.03
CA ALA A 61 -1.58 2.84 24.14
C ALA A 61 -1.64 4.37 24.03
N ALA A 62 -1.65 5.09 25.16
CA ALA A 62 -1.68 6.55 25.18
C ALA A 62 -0.46 7.19 24.50
N ARG A 63 0.73 6.59 24.64
CA ARG A 63 1.96 7.03 23.97
C ARG A 63 1.93 6.79 22.46
N GLY A 64 1.29 5.72 22.01
CA GLY A 64 1.04 5.47 20.58
C GLY A 64 0.01 6.43 19.98
N SER A 65 -0.90 6.97 20.80
CA SER A 65 -1.95 7.92 20.40
C SER A 65 -1.59 9.39 20.65
N GLY A 66 -0.61 9.68 21.51
CA GLY A 66 -0.39 11.02 22.06
C GLY A 66 0.20 12.05 21.11
N ASP A 67 0.86 11.61 20.04
CA ASP A 67 1.42 12.49 18.99
C ASP A 67 0.57 12.52 17.70
N VAL A 68 -0.46 11.68 17.61
CA VAL A 68 -1.20 11.48 16.37
C VAL A 68 -2.61 12.07 16.53
N PRO A 69 -2.92 13.18 15.84
CA PRO A 69 -4.26 13.74 15.83
C PRO A 69 -5.34 12.68 15.53
N PRO A 70 -6.51 12.76 16.18
CA PRO A 70 -7.63 11.87 15.88
C PRO A 70 -8.03 12.00 14.41
N GLY A 71 -8.45 10.88 13.80
CA GLY A 71 -8.77 10.81 12.36
C GLY A 71 -7.57 10.48 11.47
N LEU A 72 -6.34 10.48 12.03
CA LEU A 72 -5.18 10.06 11.28
C LEU A 72 -4.91 8.56 11.44
N VAL A 73 -4.61 7.91 10.31
CA VAL A 73 -4.42 6.47 10.22
C VAL A 73 -3.09 6.14 9.56
N THR A 74 -2.49 5.04 10.02
CA THR A 74 -1.33 4.44 9.37
C THR A 74 -1.75 3.68 8.12
N ARG A 75 -0.79 3.40 7.25
CA ARG A 75 -1.02 2.54 6.07
C ARG A 75 -1.55 1.15 6.43
N ASP A 76 -1.15 0.60 7.58
CA ASP A 76 -1.64 -0.71 8.03
C ASP A 76 -3.10 -0.64 8.47
N GLN A 77 -3.51 0.47 9.09
CA GLN A 77 -4.91 0.72 9.41
C GLN A 77 -5.76 0.94 8.15
N LEU A 78 -5.26 1.69 7.16
CA LEU A 78 -5.93 1.83 5.86
C LEU A 78 -6.14 0.47 5.20
N ALA A 79 -5.12 -0.39 5.20
CA ALA A 79 -5.21 -1.74 4.63
C ALA A 79 -6.30 -2.58 5.32
N ALA A 80 -6.33 -2.57 6.66
CA ALA A 80 -7.27 -3.35 7.43
C ALA A 80 -8.72 -2.82 7.33
N ARG A 81 -8.90 -1.49 7.24
CA ARG A 81 -10.23 -0.86 7.27
C ARG A 81 -10.90 -0.79 5.90
N HIS A 82 -10.14 -0.68 4.81
CA HIS A 82 -10.67 -0.51 3.46
C HIS A 82 -10.46 -1.74 2.56
N ASP A 83 -10.04 -2.87 3.14
CA ASP A 83 -9.76 -4.13 2.42
C ASP A 83 -8.78 -3.97 1.24
N VAL A 84 -7.82 -3.05 1.38
CA VAL A 84 -6.80 -2.78 0.36
C VAL A 84 -5.49 -3.45 0.75
N SER A 85 -4.90 -4.21 -0.17
CA SER A 85 -3.62 -4.87 0.12
C SER A 85 -2.50 -3.85 0.42
N ARG A 86 -1.62 -4.19 1.36
CA ARG A 86 -0.42 -3.38 1.67
C ARG A 86 0.45 -3.13 0.44
N HIS A 87 0.53 -4.10 -0.47
CA HIS A 87 1.27 -3.96 -1.72
C HIS A 87 0.67 -2.87 -2.60
N ARG A 88 -0.66 -2.88 -2.77
CA ARG A 88 -1.39 -1.86 -3.52
C ARG A 88 -1.18 -0.47 -2.93
N LEU A 89 -1.33 -0.31 -1.62
CA LEU A 89 -1.07 0.98 -0.95
C LEU A 89 0.38 1.46 -1.15
N LYS A 90 1.35 0.55 -1.19
CA LYS A 90 2.75 0.89 -1.47
C LYS A 90 2.96 1.36 -2.91
N GLN A 91 2.30 0.73 -3.89
CA GLN A 91 2.33 1.17 -5.29
C GLN A 91 1.70 2.56 -5.43
N LEU A 92 0.50 2.75 -4.89
CA LEU A 92 -0.20 4.03 -4.94
C LEU A 92 0.63 5.18 -4.33
N TRP A 93 1.33 4.92 -3.22
CA TRP A 93 2.25 5.89 -2.64
C TRP A 93 3.52 6.15 -3.47
N ALA A 94 4.05 5.11 -4.14
CA ALA A 94 5.20 5.27 -5.04
C ALA A 94 4.82 6.14 -6.24
N ASP A 95 3.62 5.95 -6.77
CA ASP A 95 3.09 6.65 -7.95
C ASP A 95 2.37 7.97 -7.59
N ARG A 96 2.52 8.46 -6.35
CA ARG A 96 1.75 9.60 -5.81
C ARG A 96 1.80 10.86 -6.66
N ALA A 97 2.93 11.10 -7.33
CA ALA A 97 3.10 12.25 -8.22
C ALA A 97 2.20 12.18 -9.47
N ALA A 98 1.84 10.97 -9.91
CA ALA A 98 1.04 10.74 -11.11
C ALA A 98 -0.45 10.49 -10.80
N ASN A 99 -0.77 9.94 -9.63
CA ASN A 99 -2.13 9.55 -9.27
C ASN A 99 -2.84 10.53 -8.31
N GLY A 100 -2.16 11.60 -7.87
CA GLY A 100 -2.73 12.59 -6.96
C GLY A 100 -2.99 12.08 -5.54
N HIS A 101 -2.33 11.00 -5.12
CA HIS A 101 -2.46 10.43 -3.78
C HIS A 101 -2.17 11.51 -2.72
N PRO A 102 -3.00 11.62 -1.67
CA PRO A 102 -2.83 12.64 -0.64
C PRO A 102 -1.51 12.49 0.12
N ASP A 103 -0.92 13.61 0.50
CA ASP A 103 0.27 13.64 1.33
C ASP A 103 0.00 13.12 2.75
N ALA A 104 1.07 12.70 3.43
CA ALA A 104 0.97 12.32 4.83
C ALA A 104 0.66 13.55 5.69
N ALA A 105 -0.47 13.53 6.40
CA ALA A 105 -0.91 14.59 7.29
C ALA A 105 -0.05 14.69 8.57
N HIS A 106 0.58 13.58 8.99
CA HIS A 106 1.48 13.58 10.15
C HIS A 106 2.58 12.53 10.02
N ARG A 107 3.68 12.77 10.75
CA ARG A 107 4.81 11.84 10.87
C ARG A 107 5.26 11.73 12.32
N SER A 108 5.15 10.52 12.88
CA SER A 108 5.75 10.18 14.17
C SER A 108 6.89 9.18 13.94
N GLY A 109 8.13 9.66 14.13
CA GLY A 109 9.35 8.89 13.84
C GLY A 109 9.46 8.46 12.36
N LYS A 110 9.32 7.15 12.10
CA LYS A 110 9.31 6.57 10.74
C LYS A 110 7.89 6.28 10.24
N ALA A 111 6.88 6.35 11.11
CA ALA A 111 5.50 6.11 10.73
C ALA A 111 4.92 7.37 10.07
N LEU A 112 4.28 7.16 8.93
CA LEU A 112 3.48 8.16 8.23
C LEU A 112 2.01 7.91 8.53
N TYR A 113 1.28 8.99 8.68
CA TYR A 113 -0.14 9.00 8.97
C TYR A 113 -0.85 9.86 7.94
N TRP A 114 -2.00 9.38 7.47
CA TRP A 114 -2.86 10.05 6.52
C TRP A 114 -4.18 10.39 7.19
N ASP A 115 -4.79 11.49 6.76
CA ASP A 115 -6.19 11.75 7.07
C ASP A 115 -7.05 10.70 6.38
N GLU A 116 -7.80 9.92 7.16
CA GLU A 116 -8.59 8.81 6.64
C GLU A 116 -9.69 9.29 5.68
N ALA A 117 -10.37 10.38 6.02
CA ALA A 117 -11.47 10.91 5.21
C ALA A 117 -10.97 11.43 3.86
N ALA A 118 -9.87 12.18 3.86
CA ALA A 118 -9.23 12.66 2.64
C ALA A 118 -8.72 11.49 1.78
N TRP A 119 -8.14 10.47 2.41
CA TRP A 119 -7.67 9.28 1.69
C TRP A 119 -8.81 8.50 1.06
N VAL A 120 -9.91 8.27 1.78
CA VAL A 120 -11.09 7.56 1.25
C VAL A 120 -11.71 8.33 0.10
N ALA A 121 -11.91 9.63 0.24
CA ALA A 121 -12.48 10.46 -0.83
C ALA A 121 -11.63 10.39 -2.11
N TRP A 122 -10.30 10.46 -1.97
CA TRP A 122 -9.39 10.28 -3.08
C TRP A 122 -9.45 8.85 -3.65
N TYR A 123 -9.43 7.82 -2.82
CA TYR A 123 -9.34 6.44 -3.27
C TYR A 123 -10.60 6.01 -4.03
N THR A 124 -11.79 6.42 -3.57
CA THR A 124 -13.05 6.22 -4.29
C THR A 124 -13.02 6.88 -5.66
N ALA A 125 -12.64 8.17 -5.73
CA ALA A 125 -12.53 8.87 -7.01
C ALA A 125 -11.48 8.25 -7.94
N TYR A 126 -10.38 7.74 -7.38
CA TYR A 126 -9.32 7.09 -8.13
C TYR A 126 -9.75 5.73 -8.71
N GLU A 127 -10.52 4.93 -7.97
CA GLU A 127 -11.08 3.66 -8.46
C GLU A 127 -12.21 3.86 -9.48
N GLU A 128 -12.98 4.94 -9.35
CA GLU A 128 -14.00 5.33 -10.34
C GLU A 128 -13.39 5.94 -11.61
N ARG A 129 -12.14 6.42 -11.54
CA ARG A 129 -11.48 7.00 -12.70
C ARG A 129 -11.17 5.89 -13.71
N PRO A 130 -11.65 5.99 -14.95
CA PRO A 130 -11.19 5.08 -15.99
C PRO A 130 -9.66 5.19 -16.08
N PRO A 131 -8.94 4.07 -16.31
CA PRO A 131 -7.49 4.12 -16.50
C PRO A 131 -7.20 5.18 -17.57
N GLU A 132 -6.25 6.07 -17.27
CA GLU A 132 -5.83 7.09 -18.21
C GLU A 132 -5.15 6.37 -19.38
N GLU A 133 -5.88 6.20 -20.48
CA GLU A 133 -5.41 5.46 -21.64
C GLU A 133 -4.55 6.40 -22.49
N ASP A 134 -3.22 6.27 -22.41
CA ASP A 134 -2.33 7.08 -23.23
C ASP A 134 -2.47 6.65 -24.70
N PRO A 135 -2.73 7.58 -25.65
CA PRO A 135 -2.72 7.27 -27.07
C PRO A 135 -1.41 6.63 -27.55
N ASP A 136 -0.29 6.86 -26.87
CA ASP A 136 1.01 6.26 -27.20
C ASP A 136 1.31 4.94 -26.48
N ASP A 137 0.39 4.45 -25.64
CA ASP A 137 0.53 3.16 -24.98
C ASP A 137 0.74 2.01 -25.98
N LEU A 138 1.71 1.15 -25.66
CA LEU A 138 1.98 -0.08 -26.40
C LEU A 138 1.00 -1.17 -25.94
N ILE A 139 -0.02 -1.40 -26.76
CA ILE A 139 -1.09 -2.35 -26.48
C ILE A 139 -0.89 -3.68 -27.22
N THR A 140 -1.44 -4.76 -26.65
CA THR A 140 -1.37 -6.08 -27.29
C THR A 140 -2.44 -6.23 -28.38
N LEU A 141 -2.33 -7.28 -29.19
CA LEU A 141 -3.41 -7.70 -30.10
C LEU A 141 -4.75 -7.93 -29.38
N ALA A 142 -4.71 -8.46 -28.15
CA ALA A 142 -5.93 -8.69 -27.38
C ALA A 142 -6.63 -7.38 -27.03
N ASP A 143 -5.86 -6.37 -26.66
CA ASP A 143 -6.38 -5.03 -26.37
C ASP A 143 -6.89 -4.35 -27.63
N ALA A 144 -6.18 -4.51 -28.76
CA ALA A 144 -6.64 -4.02 -30.06
C ALA A 144 -7.97 -4.66 -30.49
N ALA A 145 -8.17 -5.97 -30.28
CA ALA A 145 -9.47 -6.61 -30.52
C ALA A 145 -10.59 -5.98 -29.68
N ARG A 146 -10.30 -5.70 -28.40
CA ARG A 146 -11.25 -5.08 -27.48
C ARG A 146 -11.66 -3.69 -27.97
N ILE A 147 -10.70 -2.86 -28.39
CA ILE A 147 -10.94 -1.52 -28.97
C ILE A 147 -11.79 -1.61 -30.24
N LEU A 148 -11.54 -2.61 -31.10
CA LEU A 148 -12.20 -2.77 -32.38
C LEU A 148 -13.55 -3.50 -32.31
N GLY A 149 -13.98 -3.93 -31.12
CA GLY A 149 -15.20 -4.74 -30.93
C GLY A 149 -15.13 -6.11 -31.61
N LEU A 150 -13.93 -6.68 -31.81
CA LEU A 150 -13.71 -7.94 -32.51
C LEU A 150 -13.55 -9.10 -31.54
N ALA A 151 -13.95 -10.30 -31.98
CA ALA A 151 -13.56 -11.53 -31.30
C ALA A 151 -12.03 -11.67 -31.32
N GLN A 152 -11.45 -12.11 -30.21
CA GLN A 152 -10.00 -12.27 -30.07
C GLN A 152 -9.42 -13.22 -31.13
N THR A 153 -10.16 -14.25 -31.53
CA THR A 153 -9.76 -15.17 -32.61
C THR A 153 -9.61 -14.46 -33.96
N SER A 154 -10.45 -13.47 -34.27
CA SER A 154 -10.43 -12.73 -35.53
C SER A 154 -9.20 -11.83 -35.67
N VAL A 155 -8.71 -11.22 -34.59
CA VAL A 155 -7.55 -10.31 -34.67
C VAL A 155 -6.23 -11.07 -34.80
N THR A 156 -6.14 -12.31 -34.30
CA THR A 156 -4.87 -13.08 -34.29
C THR A 156 -4.33 -13.42 -35.68
N VAL A 157 -5.17 -13.37 -36.72
CA VAL A 157 -4.74 -13.57 -38.12
C VAL A 157 -4.16 -12.31 -38.76
N TYR A 158 -4.45 -11.12 -38.24
CA TYR A 158 -4.03 -9.85 -38.85
C TYR A 158 -2.52 -9.67 -38.96
N PRO A 159 -1.68 -10.12 -38.01
CA PRO A 159 -0.23 -10.08 -38.19
C PRO A 159 0.30 -10.89 -39.37
N LYS A 160 -0.46 -11.90 -39.85
CA LYS A 160 -0.08 -12.73 -41.00
C LYS A 160 -0.80 -12.30 -42.28
N ARG A 161 -2.02 -11.80 -42.15
CA ARG A 161 -2.90 -11.38 -43.26
C ARG A 161 -3.56 -10.06 -42.85
N PRO A 162 -2.83 -8.94 -42.89
CA PRO A 162 -3.36 -7.67 -42.44
C PRO A 162 -4.46 -7.19 -43.39
N PRO A 163 -5.61 -6.75 -42.86
CA PRO A 163 -6.59 -6.02 -43.66
C PRO A 163 -5.98 -4.69 -44.14
N ALA A 164 -6.59 -4.11 -45.18
CA ALA A 164 -6.15 -2.82 -45.72
C ALA A 164 -6.12 -1.74 -44.63
N GLY A 165 -4.99 -1.05 -44.50
CA GLY A 165 -4.79 0.02 -43.51
C GLY A 165 -4.49 -0.45 -42.08
N TRP A 166 -4.31 -1.76 -41.85
CA TRP A 166 -3.84 -2.25 -40.56
C TRP A 166 -2.44 -1.71 -40.24
N PRO A 167 -2.19 -1.17 -39.02
CA PRO A 167 -0.91 -0.57 -38.69
C PRO A 167 0.19 -1.61 -38.47
N ASP A 168 1.43 -1.19 -38.73
CA ASP A 168 2.61 -1.94 -38.35
C ASP A 168 2.79 -1.97 -36.82
N PRO A 169 3.33 -3.06 -36.25
CA PRO A 169 3.62 -3.13 -34.83
C PRO A 169 4.73 -2.14 -34.46
N ALA A 170 4.49 -1.30 -33.46
CA ALA A 170 5.48 -0.37 -32.93
C ALA A 170 6.62 -1.07 -32.18
N ARG A 171 6.37 -2.26 -31.64
CA ARG A 171 7.40 -3.10 -31.03
C ARG A 171 7.11 -4.58 -31.23
N VAL A 172 8.16 -5.35 -31.49
CA VAL A 172 8.09 -6.82 -31.60
C VAL A 172 9.05 -7.42 -30.58
N GLU A 173 8.52 -8.25 -29.69
CA GLU A 173 9.29 -8.91 -28.64
C GLU A 173 9.36 -10.42 -28.91
N PRO A 174 10.57 -11.02 -28.95
CA PRO A 174 10.69 -12.46 -29.03
C PRO A 174 10.18 -13.10 -27.74
N LEU A 175 9.40 -14.16 -27.89
CA LEU A 175 8.95 -15.02 -26.82
C LEU A 175 9.63 -16.40 -26.96
N GLY A 176 9.69 -17.14 -25.86
CA GLY A 176 10.20 -18.51 -25.87
C GLY A 176 9.46 -19.42 -26.88
N GLY A 177 10.23 -20.26 -27.58
CA GLY A 177 9.73 -21.21 -28.58
C GLY A 177 9.42 -20.61 -29.95
N GLY A 178 10.17 -19.59 -30.39
CA GLY A 178 10.01 -18.98 -31.72
C GLY A 178 8.74 -18.13 -31.89
N ARG A 179 8.00 -17.90 -30.80
CA ARG A 179 6.83 -17.03 -30.78
C ARG A 179 7.28 -15.58 -30.70
N VAL A 180 6.45 -14.65 -31.15
CA VAL A 180 6.68 -13.21 -31.00
C VAL A 180 5.43 -12.53 -30.48
N ARG A 181 5.61 -11.58 -29.55
CA ARG A 181 4.56 -10.65 -29.11
C ARG A 181 4.70 -9.37 -29.92
N ARG A 182 3.62 -8.95 -30.56
CA ARG A 182 3.55 -7.67 -31.28
C ARG A 182 2.76 -6.68 -30.43
N LEU A 183 3.32 -5.50 -30.26
CA LEU A 183 2.72 -4.38 -29.56
C LEU A 183 2.48 -3.26 -30.57
N TYR A 184 1.30 -2.66 -30.47
CA TYR A 184 0.81 -1.60 -31.35
C TYR A 184 0.62 -0.34 -30.53
N ARG A 185 0.81 0.84 -31.11
CA ARG A 185 0.40 2.07 -30.40
C ARG A 185 -1.11 2.13 -30.39
N ARG A 186 -1.68 2.51 -29.25
CA ARG A 186 -3.12 2.67 -29.10
C ARG A 186 -3.72 3.62 -30.15
N ARG A 187 -3.05 4.75 -30.42
CA ARG A 187 -3.47 5.76 -31.42
C ARG A 187 -3.59 5.19 -32.82
N ASP A 188 -2.71 4.28 -33.23
CA ASP A 188 -2.71 3.71 -34.57
C ASP A 188 -3.91 2.77 -34.74
N ILE A 189 -4.25 2.03 -33.68
CA ILE A 189 -5.44 1.17 -33.65
C ILE A 189 -6.74 1.99 -33.64
N LEU A 190 -6.79 3.11 -32.90
CA LEU A 190 -7.92 4.04 -32.90
C LEU A 190 -8.10 4.73 -34.26
N ALA A 191 -7.00 5.13 -34.91
CA ALA A 191 -7.02 5.68 -36.26
C ALA A 191 -7.57 4.67 -37.27
N TYR A 192 -7.13 3.41 -37.18
CA TYR A 192 -7.66 2.31 -37.98
C TYR A 192 -9.15 2.03 -37.70
N ALA A 193 -9.59 2.07 -36.44
CA ALA A 193 -11.00 1.93 -36.10
C ALA A 193 -11.87 3.02 -36.76
N SER A 194 -11.36 4.25 -36.75
CA SER A 194 -12.02 5.42 -37.34
C SER A 194 -12.10 5.33 -38.86
N SER A 195 -11.07 4.81 -39.53
CA SER A 195 -11.07 4.66 -40.99
C SER A 195 -11.99 3.54 -41.49
N ARG A 196 -12.27 2.52 -40.67
CA ARG A 196 -13.23 1.44 -40.97
C ARG A 196 -14.70 1.85 -40.94
N THR A 197 -15.02 2.93 -40.23
CA THR A 197 -16.40 3.36 -40.00
C THR A 197 -16.86 4.39 -41.06
N ARG A 198 -15.95 4.83 -41.93
CA ARG A 198 -16.23 5.74 -43.06
C ARG A 198 -16.54 4.99 -44.34
#